data_AF-A0A975EYJ2-F1
#
_entry.id   AF-A0A975EYJ2-F1
#
_cell.length_a   1.000
_cell.length_b   1.000
_cell.length_c   1.000
_cell.angle_alpha   90.00
_cell.angle_beta   90.00
_cell.angle_gamma   90.00
#
_symmetry.space_group_name_H-M   'P 1'
#
loop_
_entity.id
_entity.type
_entity.pdbx_description
1 polymer ?
#
loop_
_entity_poly.entity_id
_entity_poly.type
_entity_poly.pdbx_seq_one_letter_code
_entity_poly.pdbx_strand_id
1 'polypeptide(L)'
;MDKQDIAAAKAARRSTLKSLKAKRECRIKDIQEKAAEEIRQVNIQFSSDPERLKAKYAADAAYRSERSKRRALKAQKKAEARIAYEIKMKREERLFSFGEELFNSITIGIGAGLSVAALVLFIVHAVNLSPEAVLGRTVTSYTLAGVFLFLLYLMSTFSHALCSYSAKRVFRILTYDFAFLYASAIMSLFALVIIRGAAGWLLFGLCWALAVFSVAFYSSLEAKPSVRKTGMRISALLFAALLIAELILLKPLLTVVPVKLLILAAVSCAVAELFHTMKRVRWTNCIFHLLMIIANIFCFFTVYSILP
;
A
#
# COMPACT_ATOMS: atom_id res chain seq x y z
N MET A 1 23.40 -39.74 12.62
CA MET A 1 22.68 -39.20 13.80
C MET A 1 21.22 -39.55 13.62
N ASP A 2 20.69 -40.39 14.50
CA ASP A 2 19.30 -40.81 14.45
C ASP A 2 18.36 -39.63 14.79
N LYS A 3 17.10 -39.67 14.35
CA LYS A 3 16.07 -38.67 14.64
C LYS A 3 15.91 -38.47 16.16
N GLN A 4 16.14 -39.53 16.94
CA GLN A 4 16.11 -39.47 18.41
C GLN A 4 17.29 -38.65 18.97
N ASP A 5 18.49 -38.78 18.41
CA ASP A 5 19.67 -37.99 18.83
C ASP A 5 19.48 -36.49 18.56
N ILE A 6 18.89 -36.16 17.40
CA ILE A 6 18.60 -34.76 17.02
C ILE A 6 17.52 -34.17 17.95
N ALA A 7 16.52 -34.96 18.32
CA ALA A 7 15.48 -34.55 19.27
C ALA A 7 16.06 -34.33 20.68
N ALA A 8 16.92 -35.23 21.16
CA ALA A 8 17.60 -35.12 22.44
C ALA A 8 18.53 -33.89 22.50
N ALA A 9 19.32 -33.65 21.45
CA ALA A 9 20.18 -32.47 21.36
C ALA A 9 19.40 -31.15 21.34
N LYS A 10 18.25 -31.11 20.64
CA LYS A 10 17.33 -29.95 20.66
C LYS A 10 16.71 -29.74 22.03
N ALA A 11 16.33 -30.80 22.74
CA ALA A 11 15.78 -30.73 24.09
C ALA A 11 16.82 -30.20 25.09
N ALA A 12 18.05 -30.72 25.04
CA ALA A 12 19.17 -30.24 25.86
C ALA A 12 19.46 -28.76 25.61
N ARG A 13 19.55 -28.32 24.35
CA ARG A 13 19.76 -26.92 23.99
C ARG A 13 18.63 -26.00 24.49
N ARG A 14 17.37 -26.44 24.39
CA ARG A 14 16.21 -25.69 24.92
C ARG A 14 16.27 -25.55 26.45
N SER A 15 16.68 -26.60 27.15
CA SER A 15 16.88 -26.56 28.60
C SER A 15 17.97 -25.56 29.00
N THR A 16 19.13 -25.59 28.32
CA THR A 16 20.24 -24.67 28.57
C THR A 16 19.84 -23.21 28.30
N LEU A 17 19.13 -22.94 27.21
CA LEU A 17 18.62 -21.60 26.90
C LEU A 17 17.62 -21.10 27.94
N LYS A 18 16.73 -21.97 28.44
CA LYS A 18 15.79 -21.64 29.51
C LYS A 18 16.52 -21.26 30.79
N SER A 19 17.57 -22.00 31.15
CA SER A 19 18.44 -21.72 32.30
C SER A 19 19.18 -20.38 32.16
N LEU A 20 19.76 -20.10 30.99
CA LEU A 20 20.46 -18.84 30.73
C LEU A 20 19.50 -17.63 30.77
N LYS A 21 18.28 -17.78 30.24
CA LYS A 21 17.25 -16.74 30.29
C LYS A 21 16.86 -16.43 31.73
N ALA A 22 16.63 -17.46 32.55
CA ALA A 22 16.31 -17.31 33.96
C ALA A 22 17.44 -16.61 34.74
N LYS A 23 18.71 -16.97 34.49
CA LYS A 23 19.87 -16.29 35.11
C LYS A 23 19.99 -14.83 34.70
N ARG A 24 19.69 -14.50 33.44
CA ARG A 24 19.70 -13.12 32.94
C ARG A 24 18.58 -12.29 33.57
N GLU A 25 17.37 -12.83 33.67
CA GLU A 25 16.23 -12.18 34.32
C GLU A 25 16.52 -11.92 35.80
N CYS A 26 17.11 -12.89 36.50
CA CYS A 26 17.54 -12.74 37.89
C CYS A 26 18.58 -11.60 38.05
N ARG A 27 19.64 -11.59 37.23
CA ARG A 27 20.64 -10.51 37.27
C ARG A 27 20.07 -9.13 36.97
N ILE A 28 19.12 -9.03 36.04
CA ILE A 28 18.46 -7.75 35.74
C ILE A 28 17.67 -7.27 36.95
N LYS A 29 16.96 -8.17 37.64
CA LYS A 29 16.27 -7.83 38.89
C LYS A 29 17.24 -7.37 39.97
N ASP A 30 18.33 -8.10 40.19
CA ASP A 30 19.35 -7.70 41.19
C ASP A 30 19.94 -6.31 40.89
N ILE A 31 20.22 -6.02 39.62
CA ILE A 31 20.74 -4.70 39.20
C ILE A 31 19.68 -3.61 39.43
N GLN A 32 18.41 -3.89 39.10
CA GLN A 32 17.31 -2.94 39.32
C GLN A 32 17.07 -2.68 40.80
N GLU A 33 17.14 -3.71 41.64
CA GLU A 33 16.99 -3.60 43.10
C GLU A 33 18.16 -2.83 43.71
N LYS A 34 19.41 -3.12 43.31
CA LYS A 34 20.58 -2.35 43.75
C LYS A 34 20.48 -0.88 43.35
N ALA A 35 20.12 -0.60 42.10
CA ALA A 35 19.93 0.77 41.63
C ALA A 35 18.78 1.48 42.37
N ALA A 36 17.69 0.78 42.65
CA ALA A 36 16.57 1.32 43.43
C ALA A 36 16.99 1.64 44.87
N GLU A 37 17.79 0.78 45.50
CA GLU A 37 18.30 0.99 46.84
C GLU A 37 19.32 2.13 46.90
N GLU A 38 20.23 2.24 45.92
CA GLU A 38 21.14 3.39 45.79
C GLU A 38 20.36 4.70 45.64
N ILE A 39 19.34 4.73 44.77
CA ILE A 39 18.45 5.88 44.61
C ILE A 39 17.73 6.19 45.93
N ARG A 40 17.31 5.17 46.68
CA ARG A 40 16.64 5.32 47.98
C ARG A 40 17.58 5.91 49.02
N GLN A 41 18.81 5.42 49.12
CA GLN A 41 19.83 5.95 50.04
C GLN A 41 20.14 7.41 49.73
N VAL A 42 20.32 7.73 48.45
CA VAL A 42 20.50 9.09 47.97
C VAL A 42 19.28 9.96 48.31
N ASN A 43 18.05 9.47 48.13
CA ASN A 43 16.83 10.19 48.51
C ASN A 43 16.70 10.42 50.01
N ILE A 44 17.09 9.44 50.84
CA ILE A 44 17.11 9.57 52.30
C ILE A 44 18.11 10.65 52.70
N GLN A 45 19.32 10.64 52.14
CA GLN A 45 20.34 11.66 52.34
C GLN A 45 19.89 13.07 51.90
N PHE A 46 19.07 13.14 50.85
CA PHE A 46 18.45 14.40 50.41
C PHE A 46 17.27 14.86 51.28
N SER A 47 16.60 13.93 51.99
CA SER A 47 15.47 14.26 52.86
C SER A 47 15.88 14.83 54.22
N SER A 48 17.10 14.54 54.67
CA SER A 48 17.66 15.03 55.93
C SER A 48 18.12 16.50 55.89
N ASP A 49 18.24 17.10 54.70
CA ASP A 49 18.61 18.51 54.51
C ASP A 49 17.45 19.26 53.81
N PRO A 50 16.69 20.09 54.57
CA PRO A 50 15.52 20.80 54.04
C PRO A 50 15.83 21.76 52.89
N GLU A 51 17.01 22.37 52.85
CA GLU A 51 17.38 23.30 51.77
C GLU A 51 17.72 22.55 50.49
N ARG A 52 18.45 21.44 50.59
CA ARG A 52 18.74 20.58 49.44
C ARG A 52 17.48 19.92 48.87
N LEU A 53 16.53 19.54 49.72
CA LEU A 53 15.24 18.99 49.28
C LEU A 53 14.45 20.02 48.47
N LYS A 54 14.38 21.27 48.93
CA LYS A 54 13.75 22.39 48.19
C LYS A 54 14.45 22.62 46.85
N ALA A 55 15.78 22.60 46.82
CA ALA A 55 16.57 22.74 45.59
C ALA A 55 16.28 21.61 44.57
N LYS A 56 16.16 20.36 45.04
CA LYS A 56 15.80 19.22 44.19
C LYS A 56 14.41 19.36 43.57
N TYR A 57 13.40 19.71 44.38
CA TYR A 57 12.04 19.92 43.87
C TYR A 57 11.98 21.10 42.88
N ALA A 58 12.71 22.19 43.15
CA ALA A 58 12.81 23.33 42.24
C ALA A 58 13.49 22.95 40.91
N ALA A 59 14.58 22.18 40.94
CA ALA A 59 15.26 21.69 39.74
C ALA A 59 14.39 20.74 38.91
N ASP A 60 13.67 19.82 39.56
CA ASP A 60 12.74 18.91 38.89
C ASP A 60 11.53 19.64 38.27
N ALA A 61 11.03 20.68 38.94
CA ALA A 61 9.97 21.53 38.42
C ALA A 61 10.46 22.33 37.21
N ALA A 62 11.66 22.92 37.29
CA ALA A 62 12.30 23.63 36.19
C ALA A 62 12.55 22.70 34.98
N TYR A 63 13.11 21.51 35.21
CA TYR A 63 13.35 20.51 34.16
C TYR A 63 12.05 20.04 33.50
N ARG A 64 10.99 19.77 34.27
CA ARG A 64 9.68 19.41 33.72
C ARG A 64 9.08 20.55 32.89
N SER A 65 9.24 21.80 33.35
CA SER A 65 8.79 23.00 32.62
C SER A 65 9.56 23.22 31.32
N GLU A 66 10.88 22.96 31.31
CA GLU A 66 11.70 23.11 30.11
C GLU A 66 11.41 21.98 29.11
N ARG A 67 11.25 20.75 29.60
CA ARG A 67 10.86 19.59 28.79
C ARG A 67 9.48 19.79 28.17
N SER A 68 8.51 20.32 28.91
CA SER A 68 7.17 20.61 28.39
C SER A 68 7.22 21.73 27.34
N LYS A 69 7.98 22.80 27.58
CA LYS A 69 8.24 23.87 26.60
C LYS A 69 8.89 23.34 25.31
N ARG A 70 9.94 22.53 25.41
CA ARG A 70 10.60 21.90 24.25
C ARG A 70 9.65 20.98 23.47
N ARG A 71 8.79 20.22 24.16
CA ARG A 71 7.76 19.38 23.53
C ARG A 71 6.69 20.21 22.84
N ALA A 72 6.19 21.26 23.48
CA ALA A 72 5.24 22.20 22.91
C ALA A 72 5.82 22.91 21.68
N LEU A 73 7.06 23.39 21.75
CA LEU A 73 7.76 24.00 20.61
C LEU A 73 7.95 23.01 19.46
N LYS A 74 8.30 21.75 19.75
CA LYS A 74 8.42 20.71 18.70
C LYS A 74 7.06 20.37 18.08
N ALA A 75 6.00 20.34 18.88
CA ALA A 75 4.64 20.13 18.40
C ALA A 75 4.16 21.31 17.54
N GLN A 76 4.44 22.54 17.98
CA GLN A 76 4.17 23.78 17.26
C GLN A 76 4.92 23.83 15.93
N LYS A 77 6.25 23.63 15.93
CA LYS A 77 7.05 23.56 14.70
C LYS A 77 6.54 22.48 13.74
N LYS A 78 6.07 21.34 14.26
CA LYS A 78 5.47 20.27 13.44
C LYS A 78 4.11 20.68 12.89
N ALA A 79 3.30 21.42 13.63
CA ALA A 79 2.02 21.96 13.18
C ALA A 79 2.22 23.06 12.12
N GLU A 80 3.13 24.00 12.36
CA GLU A 80 3.52 25.05 11.41
C GLU A 80 4.09 24.45 10.13
N ALA A 81 4.98 23.45 10.22
CA ALA A 81 5.50 22.74 9.06
C ALA A 81 4.39 22.01 8.28
N ARG A 82 3.35 21.48 8.96
CA ARG A 82 2.18 20.89 8.30
C ARG A 82 1.37 21.94 7.55
N ILE A 83 1.05 23.06 8.19
CA ILE A 83 0.27 24.16 7.59
C ILE A 83 1.03 24.77 6.40
N ALA A 84 2.32 25.07 6.57
CA ALA A 84 3.17 25.60 5.51
C ALA A 84 3.29 24.63 4.33
N TYR A 85 3.36 23.32 4.62
CA TYR A 85 3.32 22.29 3.60
C TYR A 85 1.96 22.26 2.88
N GLU A 86 0.84 22.31 3.59
CA GLU A 86 -0.49 22.37 2.98
C GLU A 86 -0.64 23.59 2.05
N ILE A 87 -0.19 24.77 2.49
CA ILE A 87 -0.20 26.00 1.68
C ILE A 87 0.68 25.84 0.44
N LYS A 88 1.91 25.35 0.60
CA LYS A 88 2.81 25.06 -0.53
C LYS A 88 2.18 24.06 -1.50
N MET A 89 1.49 23.05 -0.98
CA MET A 89 0.87 22.02 -1.80
C MET A 89 -0.33 22.54 -2.59
N LYS A 90 -1.18 23.36 -1.98
CA LYS A 90 -2.26 24.08 -2.70
C LYS A 90 -1.72 24.94 -3.85
N ARG A 91 -0.45 25.35 -3.77
CA ARG A 91 0.24 26.16 -4.78
C ARG A 91 0.91 25.31 -5.88
N GLU A 92 1.30 24.07 -5.59
CA GLU A 92 2.02 23.18 -6.53
C GLU A 92 1.09 22.27 -7.34
N GLU A 93 -0.05 21.83 -6.77
CA GLU A 93 -1.09 21.08 -7.46
C GLU A 93 -2.31 21.97 -7.62
N ARG A 94 -2.75 22.20 -8.87
CA ARG A 94 -4.00 22.93 -9.13
C ARG A 94 -5.12 22.21 -8.37
N LEU A 95 -5.75 22.92 -7.44
CA LEU A 95 -6.97 22.41 -6.81
C LEU A 95 -8.05 22.31 -7.90
N PHE A 96 -8.60 21.11 -8.05
CA PHE A 96 -9.74 20.90 -8.93
C PHE A 96 -10.91 21.78 -8.47
N SER A 97 -11.67 22.32 -9.41
CA SER A 97 -12.91 23.00 -9.07
C SER A 97 -13.89 22.01 -8.45
N PHE A 98 -14.87 22.50 -7.69
CA PHE A 98 -15.94 21.66 -7.16
C PHE A 98 -16.64 20.85 -8.28
N GLY A 99 -16.89 21.46 -9.43
CA GLY A 99 -17.48 20.78 -10.58
C GLY A 99 -16.59 19.67 -11.16
N GLU A 100 -15.26 19.87 -11.22
CA GLU A 100 -14.32 18.83 -11.64
C GLU A 100 -14.28 17.68 -10.63
N GLU A 101 -14.25 17.95 -9.32
CA GLU A 101 -14.26 16.90 -8.29
C GLU A 101 -15.57 16.11 -8.27
N LEU A 102 -16.70 16.79 -8.44
CA LEU A 102 -18.02 16.16 -8.51
C LEU A 102 -18.12 15.25 -9.74
N PHE A 103 -17.75 15.77 -10.93
CA PHE A 103 -17.78 14.98 -12.16
C PHE A 103 -16.87 13.75 -12.08
N ASN A 104 -15.65 13.91 -11.55
CA ASN A 104 -14.72 12.80 -11.32
C ASN A 104 -15.34 11.76 -10.38
N SER A 105 -15.87 12.19 -9.24
CA SER A 105 -16.45 11.29 -8.25
C SER A 105 -17.61 10.46 -8.82
N ILE A 106 -18.49 11.10 -9.60
CA ILE A 106 -19.63 10.43 -10.27
C ILE A 106 -19.11 9.44 -11.32
N THR A 107 -18.25 9.90 -12.22
CA THR A 107 -17.72 9.08 -13.33
C THR A 107 -17.02 7.83 -12.81
N ILE A 108 -16.15 7.99 -11.83
CA ILE A 108 -15.41 6.88 -11.21
C ILE A 108 -16.35 6.00 -10.38
N GLY A 109 -17.35 6.60 -9.72
CA GLY A 109 -18.39 5.86 -8.99
C GLY A 109 -19.21 4.94 -9.91
N ILE A 110 -19.50 5.38 -11.14
CA ILE A 110 -20.09 4.53 -12.18
C ILE A 110 -19.13 3.38 -12.51
N GLY A 111 -17.82 3.66 -12.66
CA GLY A 111 -16.78 2.63 -12.80
C GLY A 111 -16.80 1.60 -11.67
N ALA A 112 -16.97 2.03 -10.42
CA ALA A 112 -17.12 1.13 -9.28
C ALA A 112 -18.36 0.25 -9.41
N GLY A 113 -19.51 0.80 -9.80
CA GLY A 113 -20.72 0.01 -10.09
C GLY A 113 -20.50 -1.02 -11.21
N LEU A 114 -19.89 -0.61 -12.32
CA LEU A 114 -19.55 -1.50 -13.44
C LEU A 114 -18.59 -2.61 -13.02
N SER A 115 -17.64 -2.33 -12.12
CA SER A 115 -16.70 -3.35 -11.64
C SER A 115 -17.35 -4.43 -10.76
N VAL A 116 -18.44 -4.11 -10.05
CA VAL A 116 -19.26 -5.12 -9.34
C VAL A 116 -19.93 -6.03 -10.36
N ALA A 117 -20.52 -5.47 -11.42
CA ALA A 117 -21.09 -6.27 -12.51
C ALA A 117 -20.03 -7.15 -13.17
N ALA A 118 -18.85 -6.59 -13.47
CA ALA A 118 -17.72 -7.34 -14.02
C ALA A 118 -17.27 -8.49 -13.10
N LEU A 119 -17.19 -8.27 -11.78
CA LEU A 119 -16.85 -9.30 -10.80
C LEU A 119 -17.85 -10.46 -10.83
N VAL A 120 -19.15 -10.17 -10.82
CA VAL A 120 -20.19 -11.20 -10.90
C VAL A 120 -20.10 -11.96 -12.21
N LEU A 121 -19.99 -11.24 -13.34
CA LEU A 121 -19.86 -11.85 -14.66
C LEU A 121 -18.62 -12.73 -14.75
N PHE A 122 -17.48 -12.28 -14.25
CA PHE A 122 -16.25 -13.06 -14.22
C PHE A 122 -16.40 -14.36 -13.41
N ILE A 123 -17.03 -14.32 -12.23
CA ILE A 123 -17.23 -15.53 -11.41
C ILE A 123 -18.18 -16.51 -12.11
N VAL A 124 -19.32 -16.04 -12.61
CA VAL A 124 -20.30 -16.89 -13.30
C VAL A 124 -19.70 -17.51 -14.56
N HIS A 125 -18.99 -16.71 -15.35
CA HIS A 125 -18.30 -17.16 -16.55
C HIS A 125 -17.22 -18.19 -16.24
N ALA A 126 -16.43 -17.96 -15.17
CA ALA A 126 -15.42 -18.90 -14.72
C ALA A 126 -16.02 -20.25 -14.31
N VAL A 127 -17.12 -20.26 -13.54
CA VAL A 127 -17.73 -21.50 -13.07
C VAL A 127 -18.35 -22.30 -14.22
N ASN A 128 -18.96 -21.62 -15.19
CA ASN A 128 -19.70 -22.30 -16.26
C ASN A 128 -18.81 -22.81 -17.40
N LEU A 129 -17.70 -22.14 -17.70
CA LEU A 129 -16.91 -22.39 -18.92
C LEU A 129 -15.48 -22.85 -18.65
N SER A 130 -15.00 -22.78 -17.40
CA SER A 130 -13.65 -23.28 -17.09
C SER A 130 -13.61 -24.80 -17.09
N PRO A 131 -12.60 -25.41 -17.75
CA PRO A 131 -12.30 -26.82 -17.57
C PRO A 131 -12.00 -27.15 -16.10
N GLU A 132 -12.45 -28.31 -15.60
CA GLU A 132 -12.29 -28.69 -14.18
C GLU A 132 -10.83 -28.61 -13.70
N ALA A 133 -9.87 -28.99 -14.55
CA ALA A 133 -8.44 -28.97 -14.23
C ALA A 133 -7.86 -27.56 -13.92
N VAL A 134 -8.56 -26.49 -14.32
CA VAL A 134 -8.15 -25.09 -14.10
C VAL A 134 -9.15 -24.27 -13.30
N LEU A 135 -10.36 -24.80 -13.04
CA LEU A 135 -11.48 -24.10 -12.40
C LEU A 135 -11.07 -23.28 -11.18
N GLY A 136 -10.39 -23.90 -10.21
CA GLY A 136 -9.97 -23.20 -8.99
C GLY A 136 -9.04 -22.01 -9.23
N ARG A 137 -8.10 -22.15 -10.18
CA ARG A 137 -7.19 -21.05 -10.57
C ARG A 137 -7.95 -19.96 -11.31
N THR A 138 -8.84 -20.33 -12.20
CA THR A 138 -9.64 -19.39 -12.99
C THR A 138 -10.56 -18.56 -12.11
N VAL A 139 -11.35 -19.20 -11.24
CA VAL A 139 -12.25 -18.50 -10.31
C VAL A 139 -11.46 -17.56 -9.38
N THR A 140 -10.33 -18.02 -8.85
CA THR A 140 -9.50 -17.19 -7.96
C THR A 140 -8.95 -15.95 -8.67
N SER A 141 -8.35 -16.13 -9.86
CA SER A 141 -7.78 -15.01 -10.61
C SER A 141 -8.83 -14.02 -11.08
N TYR A 142 -10.00 -14.49 -11.54
CA TYR A 142 -11.13 -13.64 -11.93
C TYR A 142 -11.70 -12.86 -10.75
N THR A 143 -11.83 -13.51 -9.59
CA THR A 143 -12.29 -12.86 -8.36
C THR A 143 -11.33 -11.77 -7.93
N LEU A 144 -10.01 -12.04 -7.91
CA LEU A 144 -9.00 -11.05 -7.58
C LEU A 144 -9.03 -9.85 -8.53
N ALA A 145 -9.16 -10.11 -9.84
CA ALA A 145 -9.25 -9.04 -10.84
C ALA A 145 -10.48 -8.15 -10.61
N GLY A 146 -11.66 -8.73 -10.40
CA GLY A 146 -12.89 -7.97 -10.15
C GLY A 146 -12.88 -7.21 -8.81
N VAL A 147 -12.40 -7.84 -7.73
CA VAL A 147 -12.33 -7.22 -6.41
C VAL A 147 -11.34 -6.05 -6.40
N PHE A 148 -10.16 -6.20 -6.99
CA PHE A 148 -9.19 -5.09 -7.04
C PHE A 148 -9.64 -3.98 -7.98
N LEU A 149 -10.33 -4.29 -9.08
CA LEU A 149 -10.92 -3.24 -9.92
C LEU A 149 -11.98 -2.44 -9.15
N PHE A 150 -12.82 -3.13 -8.36
CA PHE A 150 -13.80 -2.48 -7.50
C PHE A 150 -13.15 -1.60 -6.44
N LEU A 151 -12.17 -2.13 -5.72
CA LEU A 151 -11.47 -1.36 -4.69
C LEU A 151 -10.70 -0.17 -5.28
N LEU A 152 -10.07 -0.35 -6.44
CA LEU A 152 -9.42 0.72 -7.19
C LEU A 152 -10.38 1.88 -7.45
N TYR A 153 -11.55 1.60 -8.04
CA TYR A 153 -12.53 2.64 -8.32
C TYR A 153 -13.15 3.22 -7.07
N LEU A 154 -13.48 2.40 -6.07
CA LEU A 154 -14.06 2.86 -4.82
C LEU A 154 -13.13 3.83 -4.08
N MET A 155 -11.84 3.49 -3.94
CA MET A 155 -10.86 4.37 -3.31
C MET A 155 -10.64 5.65 -4.12
N SER A 156 -10.64 5.54 -5.45
CA SER A 156 -10.54 6.69 -6.34
C SER A 156 -11.75 7.63 -6.20
N THR A 157 -12.97 7.09 -6.11
CA THR A 157 -14.19 7.86 -5.83
C THR A 157 -14.08 8.60 -4.49
N PHE A 158 -13.68 7.92 -3.41
CA PHE A 158 -13.51 8.59 -2.11
C PHE A 158 -12.40 9.64 -2.12
N SER A 159 -11.35 9.45 -2.92
CA SER A 159 -10.29 10.45 -3.06
C SER A 159 -10.77 11.77 -3.69
N HIS A 160 -11.82 11.72 -4.52
CA HIS A 160 -12.42 12.89 -5.15
C HIS A 160 -13.66 13.42 -4.41
N ALA A 161 -14.39 12.56 -3.70
CA ALA A 161 -15.63 12.93 -3.01
C ALA A 161 -15.40 13.61 -1.65
N LEU A 162 -14.31 13.28 -0.95
CA LEU A 162 -14.08 13.75 0.43
C LEU A 162 -13.39 15.10 0.47
N CYS A 163 -13.88 16.07 1.24
CA CYS A 163 -13.25 17.41 1.33
C CYS A 163 -11.93 17.44 2.13
N SER A 164 -11.74 16.53 3.08
CA SER A 164 -10.58 16.55 4.00
C SER A 164 -9.28 16.15 3.29
N TYR A 165 -8.25 17.01 3.34
CA TYR A 165 -6.95 16.75 2.73
C TYR A 165 -6.27 15.46 3.24
N SER A 166 -6.37 15.22 4.54
CA SER A 166 -5.80 14.01 5.16
C SER A 166 -6.47 12.74 4.65
N ALA A 167 -7.80 12.76 4.52
CA ALA A 167 -8.56 11.64 3.97
C ALA A 167 -8.25 11.45 2.47
N LYS A 168 -8.30 12.51 1.66
CA LYS A 168 -7.94 12.46 0.23
C LYS A 168 -6.56 11.82 0.01
N ARG A 169 -5.59 12.12 0.87
CA ARG A 169 -4.26 11.52 0.79
C ARG A 169 -4.31 10.00 0.99
N VAL A 170 -4.99 9.52 2.03
CA VAL A 170 -5.09 8.08 2.31
C VAL A 170 -5.76 7.36 1.14
N PHE A 171 -6.89 7.86 0.68
CA PHE A 171 -7.61 7.25 -0.44
C PHE A 171 -6.81 7.30 -1.73
N ARG A 172 -6.08 8.39 -2.00
CA ARG A 172 -5.17 8.44 -3.14
C ARG A 172 -4.08 7.38 -3.04
N ILE A 173 -3.49 7.17 -1.85
CA ILE A 173 -2.49 6.13 -1.67
C ILE A 173 -3.08 4.76 -2.02
N LEU A 174 -4.26 4.46 -1.47
CA LEU A 174 -4.96 3.22 -1.72
C LEU A 174 -5.33 3.04 -3.20
N THR A 175 -5.72 4.10 -3.90
CA THR A 175 -6.01 4.06 -5.35
C THR A 175 -4.80 3.54 -6.13
N TYR A 176 -3.60 4.09 -5.89
CA TYR A 176 -2.40 3.62 -6.59
C TYR A 176 -2.02 2.20 -6.16
N ASP A 177 -2.15 1.86 -4.88
CA ASP A 177 -1.88 0.49 -4.40
C ASP A 177 -2.79 -0.54 -5.08
N PHE A 178 -4.09 -0.27 -5.17
CA PHE A 178 -5.02 -1.15 -5.87
C PHE A 178 -4.82 -1.16 -7.38
N ALA A 179 -4.24 -0.12 -7.99
CA ALA A 179 -3.87 -0.15 -9.40
C ALA A 179 -2.74 -1.17 -9.67
N PHE A 180 -1.71 -1.21 -8.81
CA PHE A 180 -0.65 -2.24 -8.90
C PHE A 180 -1.21 -3.66 -8.72
N LEU A 181 -2.08 -3.84 -7.72
CA LEU A 181 -2.70 -5.14 -7.44
C LEU A 181 -3.64 -5.59 -8.56
N TYR A 182 -4.42 -4.68 -9.13
CA TYR A 182 -5.31 -4.96 -10.26
C TYR A 182 -4.52 -5.43 -11.50
N ALA A 183 -3.46 -4.71 -11.88
CA ALA A 183 -2.61 -5.10 -13.01
C ALA A 183 -2.06 -6.54 -12.84
N SER A 184 -1.54 -6.85 -11.66
CA SER A 184 -1.03 -8.19 -11.36
C SER A 184 -2.11 -9.27 -11.29
N ALA A 185 -3.33 -8.94 -10.88
CA ALA A 185 -4.46 -9.86 -10.91
C ALA A 185 -4.89 -10.19 -12.35
N ILE A 186 -4.91 -9.20 -13.26
CA ILE A 186 -5.13 -9.45 -14.69
C ILE A 186 -4.06 -10.39 -15.25
N MET A 187 -2.79 -10.18 -14.90
CA MET A 187 -1.71 -11.10 -15.30
C MET A 187 -1.83 -12.50 -14.73
N SER A 188 -2.45 -12.64 -13.56
CA SER A 188 -2.67 -13.96 -12.94
C SER A 188 -3.59 -14.83 -13.80
N LEU A 189 -4.51 -14.23 -14.57
CA LEU A 189 -5.35 -14.95 -15.52
C LEU A 189 -4.49 -15.51 -16.67
N PHE A 190 -3.68 -14.66 -17.30
CA PHE A 190 -2.78 -15.09 -18.37
C PHE A 190 -1.77 -16.15 -17.89
N ALA A 191 -1.17 -15.94 -16.73
CA ALA A 191 -0.14 -16.81 -16.18
C ALA A 191 -0.70 -18.18 -15.73
N LEU A 192 -1.79 -18.20 -14.95
CA LEU A 192 -2.28 -19.42 -14.31
C LEU A 192 -3.33 -20.20 -15.12
N VAL A 193 -4.05 -19.51 -16.02
CA VAL A 193 -5.14 -20.10 -16.83
C VAL A 193 -4.68 -20.42 -18.25
N ILE A 194 -3.93 -19.52 -18.90
CA ILE A 194 -3.47 -19.72 -20.29
C ILE A 194 -2.12 -20.44 -20.34
N ILE A 195 -1.06 -19.87 -19.75
CA ILE A 195 0.31 -20.41 -19.85
C ILE A 195 0.46 -21.72 -19.08
N ARG A 196 -0.03 -21.76 -17.83
CA ARG A 196 0.01 -22.94 -16.94
C ARG A 196 1.44 -23.43 -16.66
N GLY A 197 1.55 -24.53 -15.91
CA GLY A 197 2.82 -25.19 -15.60
C GLY A 197 3.81 -24.31 -14.82
N ALA A 198 5.08 -24.70 -14.83
CA ALA A 198 6.14 -23.98 -14.11
C ALA A 198 6.32 -22.54 -14.61
N ALA A 199 6.22 -22.33 -15.93
CA ALA A 199 6.31 -20.99 -16.53
C ALA A 199 5.21 -20.07 -15.98
N GLY A 200 3.95 -20.51 -15.99
CA GLY A 200 2.84 -19.73 -15.43
C GLY A 200 3.03 -19.36 -13.97
N TRP A 201 3.50 -20.28 -13.13
CA TRP A 201 3.77 -20.00 -11.72
C TRP A 201 4.93 -19.03 -11.50
N LEU A 202 6.02 -19.14 -12.28
CA LEU A 202 7.13 -18.20 -12.22
C LEU A 202 6.68 -16.78 -12.58
N LEU A 203 5.86 -16.65 -13.63
CA LEU A 203 5.31 -15.35 -14.05
C LEU A 203 4.38 -14.76 -13.00
N PHE A 204 3.47 -15.57 -12.47
CA PHE A 204 2.61 -15.16 -11.36
C PHE A 204 3.44 -14.66 -10.17
N GLY A 205 4.45 -15.42 -9.75
CA GLY A 205 5.33 -15.05 -8.64
C GLY A 205 6.07 -13.74 -8.89
N LEU A 206 6.59 -13.53 -10.10
CA LEU A 206 7.34 -12.32 -10.45
C LEU A 206 6.43 -11.07 -10.46
N CYS A 207 5.28 -11.16 -11.11
CA CYS A 207 4.31 -10.06 -11.15
C CYS A 207 3.84 -9.68 -9.74
N TRP A 208 3.47 -10.67 -8.92
CA TRP A 208 3.02 -10.40 -7.54
C TRP A 208 4.12 -9.89 -6.63
N ALA A 209 5.35 -10.39 -6.76
CA ALA A 209 6.48 -9.85 -6.02
C ALA A 209 6.70 -8.37 -6.35
N LEU A 210 6.63 -8.00 -7.63
CA LEU A 210 6.75 -6.62 -8.07
C LEU A 210 5.56 -5.75 -7.62
N ALA A 211 4.34 -6.29 -7.60
CA ALA A 211 3.14 -5.60 -7.13
C ALA A 211 3.24 -5.29 -5.62
N VAL A 212 3.55 -6.30 -4.81
CA VAL A 212 3.69 -6.17 -3.36
C VAL A 212 4.84 -5.23 -3.02
N PHE A 213 5.97 -5.33 -3.73
CA PHE A 213 7.07 -4.39 -3.59
C PHE A 213 6.62 -2.96 -3.92
N SER A 214 5.92 -2.76 -5.03
CA SER A 214 5.40 -1.45 -5.46
C SER A 214 4.46 -0.84 -4.43
N VAL A 215 3.51 -1.63 -3.90
CA VAL A 215 2.58 -1.23 -2.85
C VAL A 215 3.35 -0.82 -1.59
N ALA A 216 4.20 -1.70 -1.05
CA ALA A 216 4.93 -1.43 0.18
C ALA A 216 5.82 -0.18 0.06
N PHE A 217 6.49 -0.04 -1.08
CA PHE A 217 7.39 1.08 -1.34
C PHE A 217 6.64 2.39 -1.55
N TYR A 218 5.57 2.39 -2.35
CA TYR A 218 4.75 3.57 -2.63
C TYR A 218 4.05 4.08 -1.37
N SER A 219 3.35 3.21 -0.64
CA SER A 219 2.70 3.54 0.63
C SER A 219 3.70 4.14 1.64
N SER A 220 4.93 3.61 1.70
CA SER A 220 5.97 4.10 2.62
C SER A 220 6.52 5.48 2.25
N LEU A 221 6.65 5.79 0.97
CA LEU A 221 7.17 7.08 0.49
C LEU A 221 6.09 8.18 0.49
N GLU A 222 4.89 7.87 0.02
CA GLU A 222 3.77 8.83 -0.05
C GLU A 222 3.27 9.22 1.35
N ALA A 223 3.43 8.34 2.35
CA ALA A 223 3.18 8.65 3.75
C ALA A 223 4.07 9.79 4.28
N LYS A 224 5.25 10.03 3.70
CA LYS A 224 6.22 11.03 4.14
C LYS A 224 6.13 12.30 3.28
N PRO A 225 5.65 13.44 3.83
CA PRO A 225 5.49 14.68 3.07
C PRO A 225 6.76 15.19 2.38
N SER A 226 7.93 14.96 2.99
CA SER A 226 9.23 15.47 2.53
C SER A 226 9.77 14.79 1.26
N VAL A 227 9.37 13.54 1.00
CA VAL A 227 9.90 12.73 -0.12
C VAL A 227 8.84 12.41 -1.17
N ARG A 228 7.66 13.02 -1.07
CA ARG A 228 6.50 12.73 -1.93
C ARG A 228 6.77 12.87 -3.43
N LYS A 229 7.46 13.94 -3.86
CA LYS A 229 7.81 14.14 -5.29
C LYS A 229 8.71 13.03 -5.82
N THR A 230 9.65 12.57 -5.01
CA THR A 230 10.48 11.40 -5.31
C THR A 230 9.64 10.13 -5.34
N GLY A 231 8.74 9.95 -4.36
CA GLY A 231 7.79 8.83 -4.32
C GLY A 231 6.95 8.71 -5.59
N MET A 232 6.34 9.80 -6.05
CA MET A 232 5.55 9.83 -7.28
C MET A 232 6.36 9.50 -8.54
N ARG A 233 7.63 9.93 -8.62
CA ARG A 233 8.50 9.60 -9.77
C ARG A 233 8.87 8.13 -9.77
N ILE A 234 9.27 7.61 -8.61
CA ILE A 234 9.64 6.20 -8.49
C ILE A 234 8.42 5.30 -8.73
N SER A 235 7.23 5.68 -8.25
CA SER A 235 6.01 4.91 -8.50
C SER A 235 5.63 4.89 -9.97
N ALA A 236 5.78 6.00 -10.69
CA ALA A 236 5.58 6.02 -12.13
C ALA A 236 6.56 5.07 -12.85
N LEU A 237 7.82 5.03 -12.42
CA LEU A 237 8.82 4.10 -12.96
C LEU A 237 8.49 2.64 -12.61
N LEU A 238 8.06 2.35 -11.39
CA LEU A 238 7.66 1.00 -10.98
C LEU A 238 6.42 0.52 -11.75
N PHE A 239 5.44 1.40 -11.95
CA PHE A 239 4.25 1.10 -12.73
C PHE A 239 4.58 0.88 -14.21
N ALA A 240 5.42 1.74 -14.79
CA ALA A 240 5.91 1.55 -16.16
C ALA A 240 6.72 0.24 -16.30
N ALA A 241 7.59 -0.07 -15.33
CA ALA A 241 8.37 -1.30 -15.31
C ALA A 241 7.47 -2.53 -15.23
N LEU A 242 6.43 -2.50 -14.36
CA LEU A 242 5.41 -3.54 -14.29
C LEU A 242 4.73 -3.71 -15.65
N LEU A 243 4.19 -2.64 -16.24
CA LEU A 243 3.52 -2.69 -17.55
C LEU A 243 4.42 -3.21 -18.67
N ILE A 244 5.70 -2.81 -18.71
CA ILE A 244 6.66 -3.29 -19.72
C ILE A 244 6.92 -4.79 -19.51
N ALA A 245 7.12 -5.24 -18.27
CA ALA A 245 7.26 -6.67 -17.97
C ALA A 245 6.02 -7.44 -18.46
N GLU A 246 4.83 -6.96 -18.13
CA GLU A 246 3.57 -7.56 -18.57
C GLU A 246 3.45 -7.64 -20.10
N LEU A 247 3.77 -6.57 -20.82
CA LEU A 247 3.73 -6.53 -22.28
C LEU A 247 4.67 -7.56 -22.92
N ILE A 248 5.90 -7.67 -22.41
CA ILE A 248 6.89 -8.65 -22.90
C ILE A 248 6.35 -10.08 -22.70
N LEU A 249 5.70 -10.32 -21.56
CA LEU A 249 5.16 -11.61 -21.17
C LEU A 249 3.88 -12.00 -21.93
N LEU A 250 3.13 -11.02 -22.43
CA LEU A 250 1.93 -11.23 -23.26
C LEU A 250 2.24 -11.56 -24.72
N LYS A 251 3.45 -11.27 -25.21
CA LYS A 251 3.85 -11.50 -26.61
C LYS A 251 3.55 -12.93 -27.14
N PRO A 252 3.87 -14.03 -26.42
CA PRO A 252 3.55 -15.39 -26.91
C PRO A 252 2.05 -15.71 -26.92
N LEU A 253 1.21 -14.91 -26.26
CA LEU A 253 -0.24 -15.15 -26.12
C LEU A 253 -1.09 -14.40 -27.16
N LEU A 254 -0.47 -13.62 -28.05
CA LEU A 254 -1.18 -12.80 -29.04
C LEU A 254 -1.98 -13.61 -30.07
N THR A 255 -1.75 -14.92 -30.21
CA THR A 255 -2.51 -15.76 -31.14
C THR A 255 -3.83 -16.29 -30.56
N VAL A 256 -3.99 -16.27 -29.24
CA VAL A 256 -5.13 -16.85 -28.51
C VAL A 256 -6.02 -15.81 -27.84
N VAL A 257 -5.54 -14.58 -27.71
CA VAL A 257 -6.27 -13.47 -27.08
C VAL A 257 -6.88 -12.59 -28.17
N PRO A 258 -8.07 -11.97 -27.97
CA PRO A 258 -8.61 -10.98 -28.91
C PRO A 258 -7.74 -9.72 -28.96
N VAL A 259 -6.68 -9.75 -29.79
CA VAL A 259 -5.63 -8.72 -29.87
C VAL A 259 -6.22 -7.33 -30.14
N LYS A 260 -7.29 -7.24 -30.93
CA LYS A 260 -7.95 -5.96 -31.23
C LYS A 260 -8.43 -5.26 -29.94
N LEU A 261 -9.07 -5.99 -29.03
CA LEU A 261 -9.55 -5.44 -27.75
C LEU A 261 -8.38 -5.08 -26.84
N LEU A 262 -7.33 -5.90 -26.81
CA LEU A 262 -6.13 -5.61 -26.02
C LEU A 262 -5.42 -4.35 -26.51
N ILE A 263 -5.28 -4.16 -27.83
CA ILE A 263 -4.71 -2.95 -28.42
C ILE A 263 -5.59 -1.74 -28.09
N LEU A 264 -6.92 -1.85 -28.21
CA LEU A 264 -7.83 -0.77 -27.84
C LEU A 264 -7.69 -0.39 -26.36
N ALA A 265 -7.60 -1.38 -25.46
CA ALA A 265 -7.35 -1.15 -24.04
C ALA A 265 -6.03 -0.40 -23.82
N ALA A 266 -4.93 -0.86 -24.45
CA ALA A 266 -3.61 -0.25 -24.32
C ALA A 266 -3.57 1.19 -24.86
N VAL A 267 -4.18 1.44 -26.02
CA VAL A 267 -4.27 2.77 -26.63
C VAL A 267 -5.10 3.70 -25.75
N SER A 268 -6.28 3.27 -25.29
CA SER A 268 -7.11 4.06 -24.38
C SER A 268 -6.36 4.41 -23.09
N CYS A 269 -5.61 3.46 -22.51
CA CYS A 269 -4.79 3.69 -21.32
C CYS A 269 -3.65 4.68 -21.59
N ALA A 270 -2.96 4.57 -22.72
CA ALA A 270 -1.86 5.47 -23.07
C ALA A 270 -2.36 6.91 -23.30
N VAL A 271 -3.48 7.07 -24.00
CA VAL A 271 -4.12 8.38 -24.21
C VAL A 271 -4.61 8.94 -22.88
N ALA A 272 -5.19 8.12 -22.00
CA ALA A 272 -5.58 8.55 -20.67
C ALA A 272 -4.39 9.14 -19.90
N GLU A 273 -3.26 8.43 -19.86
CA GLU A 273 -2.07 8.89 -19.14
C GLU A 273 -1.53 10.22 -19.69
N LEU A 274 -1.63 10.47 -20.99
CA LEU A 274 -1.32 11.78 -21.56
C LEU A 274 -2.18 12.88 -20.91
N PHE A 275 -3.49 12.69 -20.79
CA PHE A 275 -4.38 13.61 -20.06
C PHE A 275 -4.06 13.70 -18.56
N HIS A 276 -3.62 12.60 -17.93
CA HIS A 276 -3.21 12.59 -16.52
C HIS A 276 -2.03 13.53 -16.25
N THR A 277 -1.05 13.60 -17.17
CA THR A 277 0.12 14.49 -17.01
C THR A 277 -0.24 15.97 -17.15
N MET A 278 -1.33 16.30 -17.87
CA MET A 278 -1.79 17.66 -18.13
C MET A 278 -2.61 18.26 -16.97
N LYS A 279 -2.11 18.15 -15.72
CA LYS A 279 -2.82 18.55 -14.48
C LYS A 279 -3.11 20.05 -14.36
N ARG A 280 -2.53 20.88 -15.23
CA ARG A 280 -2.73 22.35 -15.23
C ARG A 280 -3.95 22.80 -16.04
N VAL A 281 -4.47 21.95 -16.92
CA VAL A 281 -5.59 22.28 -17.81
C VAL A 281 -6.91 21.87 -17.17
N ARG A 282 -8.00 22.60 -17.46
CA ARG A 282 -9.34 22.28 -16.97
C ARG A 282 -9.86 20.97 -17.58
N TRP A 283 -10.57 20.18 -16.79
CA TRP A 283 -11.25 18.94 -17.18
C TRP A 283 -10.36 17.77 -17.65
N THR A 284 -9.04 17.93 -17.72
CA THR A 284 -8.14 16.84 -18.17
C THR A 284 -8.19 15.61 -17.26
N ASN A 285 -8.33 15.81 -15.95
CA ASN A 285 -8.51 14.70 -15.01
C ASN A 285 -9.84 13.95 -15.24
N CYS A 286 -10.87 14.65 -15.70
CA CYS A 286 -12.18 14.04 -16.03
C CYS A 286 -12.06 13.17 -17.28
N ILE A 287 -11.37 13.68 -18.30
CA ILE A 287 -11.08 12.93 -19.54
C ILE A 287 -10.21 11.71 -19.23
N PHE A 288 -9.20 11.86 -18.38
CA PHE A 288 -8.38 10.73 -17.89
C PHE A 288 -9.24 9.61 -17.31
N HIS A 289 -10.14 9.92 -16.36
CA HIS A 289 -10.98 8.91 -15.73
C HIS A 289 -11.95 8.24 -16.71
N LEU A 290 -12.54 8.99 -17.64
CA LEU A 290 -13.38 8.43 -18.70
C LEU A 290 -12.60 7.44 -19.58
N LEU A 291 -11.43 7.85 -20.06
CA LEU A 291 -10.59 7.00 -20.91
C LEU A 291 -10.08 5.76 -20.16
N MET A 292 -9.79 5.88 -18.85
CA MET A 292 -9.42 4.72 -18.02
C MET A 292 -10.58 3.74 -17.84
N ILE A 293 -11.82 4.22 -17.70
CA ILE A 293 -13.00 3.34 -17.68
C ILE A 293 -13.14 2.62 -19.02
N ILE A 294 -13.01 3.34 -20.14
CA ILE A 294 -13.06 2.74 -21.48
C ILE A 294 -11.95 1.69 -21.66
N ALA A 295 -10.72 1.99 -21.23
CA ALA A 295 -9.60 1.06 -21.27
C ALA A 295 -9.90 -0.23 -20.48
N ASN A 296 -10.46 -0.09 -19.27
CA ASN A 296 -10.83 -1.21 -18.44
C ASN A 296 -12.04 -2.00 -18.98
N ILE A 297 -12.96 -1.36 -19.70
CA ILE A 297 -14.04 -2.06 -20.42
C ILE A 297 -13.45 -2.95 -21.54
N PHE A 298 -12.53 -2.42 -22.34
CA PHE A 298 -11.85 -3.23 -23.36
C PHE A 298 -11.04 -4.36 -22.74
N CYS A 299 -10.31 -4.08 -21.65
CA CYS A 299 -9.57 -5.10 -20.90
C CYS A 299 -10.52 -6.19 -20.35
N PHE A 300 -11.66 -5.80 -19.77
CA PHE A 300 -12.69 -6.72 -19.31
C PHE A 300 -13.10 -7.68 -20.43
N PHE A 301 -13.47 -7.17 -21.60
CA PHE A 301 -13.88 -8.01 -22.73
C PHE A 301 -12.73 -8.87 -23.25
N THR A 302 -11.49 -8.36 -23.27
CA THR A 302 -10.32 -9.16 -23.62
C THR A 302 -10.20 -10.39 -22.73
N VAL A 303 -10.32 -10.20 -21.42
CA VAL A 303 -10.14 -11.25 -20.43
C VAL A 303 -11.36 -12.17 -20.36
N TYR A 304 -12.56 -11.62 -20.53
CA TYR A 304 -13.80 -12.39 -20.58
C TYR A 304 -13.76 -13.40 -21.74
N SER A 305 -13.31 -12.99 -22.92
CA SER A 305 -13.20 -13.87 -24.11
C SER A 305 -12.03 -14.87 -24.08
N ILE A 306 -11.28 -14.98 -22.99
CA ILE A 306 -10.19 -15.98 -22.87
C ILE A 306 -10.77 -17.39 -22.71
N LEU A 307 -11.89 -17.53 -22.02
CA LEU A 307 -12.58 -18.81 -21.90
C LEU A 307 -13.45 -19.03 -23.16
N PRO A 308 -13.57 -20.29 -23.61
CA PRO A 308 -14.37 -20.67 -24.78
C PRO A 308 -15.88 -20.49 -24.55
#